data_AF-A0A9W8TY39-F1
#
_entry.id   AF-A0A9W8TY39-F1
#
_cell.length_a   1.000
_cell.length_b   1.000
_cell.length_c   1.000
_cell.angle_alpha   90.00
_cell.angle_beta   90.00
_cell.angle_gamma   90.00
#
_symmetry.space_group_name_H-M   'P 1'
#
loop_
_entity.id
_entity.type
_entity.pdbx_description
1 polymer ?
#
loop_
_entity_poly.entity_id
_entity_poly.type
_entity_poly.pdbx_seq_one_letter_code
_entity_poly.pdbx_strand_id
1 'polypeptide(L)' 'GRSAKVVDGDLADAFKRLDMILARNKVRKQLKLAERHEKKGPKRRRLESERWRRLFAHEVRKNVQLVTKIRRRGA' A
#
# COMPACT_ATOMS: atom_id res chain seq x y z
N GLY A 1 -13.36 3.49 12.93
CA GLY A 1 -11.92 3.84 12.89
C GLY A 1 -11.57 4.66 11.66
N ARG A 2 -11.71 5.97 11.74
CA ARG A 2 -11.16 7.01 10.82
C ARG A 2 -11.01 8.32 11.60
N SER A 3 -10.62 8.18 12.86
CA SER A 3 -10.46 9.24 13.84
C SER A 3 -9.04 9.13 14.39
N ALA A 4 -8.43 10.28 14.69
CA ALA A 4 -7.15 10.37 15.36
C ALA A 4 -7.32 11.34 16.53
N LYS A 5 -6.89 10.92 17.73
CA LYS A 5 -6.90 11.80 18.90
C LYS A 5 -5.75 12.79 18.78
N VAL A 6 -6.03 14.05 19.06
CA VAL A 6 -5.00 15.09 19.23
C VAL A 6 -4.41 14.94 20.62
N VAL A 7 -3.08 14.88 20.70
CA VAL A 7 -2.34 14.77 21.97
C VAL A 7 -1.51 16.03 22.09
N ASP A 8 -1.54 16.66 23.27
CA ASP A 8 -0.76 17.87 23.60
C ASP A 8 -0.95 19.05 22.63
N GLY A 9 -2.13 19.12 21.99
CA GLY A 9 -2.44 20.16 21.00
C GLY A 9 -1.72 20.00 19.66
N ASP A 10 -0.90 18.95 19.47
CA ASP A 10 -0.21 18.72 18.20
C ASP A 10 -1.16 18.17 17.13
N LEU A 11 -1.74 19.10 16.38
CA LEU A 11 -2.60 18.82 15.25
C LEU A 11 -1.84 18.22 14.08
N ALA A 12 -0.59 18.61 13.85
CA ALA A 12 0.19 18.17 12.69
C ALA A 12 0.41 16.65 12.76
N ASP A 13 0.81 16.14 13.92
CA ASP A 13 0.98 14.71 14.12
C ASP A 13 -0.34 13.94 14.11
N ALA A 14 -1.41 14.52 14.66
CA ALA A 14 -2.75 13.93 14.55
C ALA A 14 -3.20 13.78 13.08
N PHE A 15 -2.95 14.79 12.24
CA PHE A 15 -3.24 14.72 10.80
C PHE A 15 -2.38 13.70 10.08
N LYS A 16 -1.06 13.60 10.37
CA LYS A 16 -0.20 12.55 9.79
C LYS A 16 -0.71 11.16 10.16
N ARG A 17 -1.10 10.95 11.42
CA ARG A 17 -1.67 9.67 11.88
C ARG A 17 -2.96 9.34 11.15
N LEU A 18 -3.85 10.32 10.99
CA LEU A 18 -5.08 10.15 10.23
C LEU A 18 -4.78 9.79 8.77
N ASP A 19 -3.81 10.47 8.14
CA ASP A 19 -3.40 10.21 6.76
C ASP A 19 -2.88 8.77 6.59
N MET A 20 -2.03 8.30 7.50
CA MET A 20 -1.57 6.91 7.54
C MET A 20 -2.72 5.91 7.69
N ILE A 21 -3.71 6.20 8.54
CA ILE A 21 -4.90 5.35 8.71
C ILE A 21 -5.68 5.27 7.40
N LEU A 22 -5.91 6.40 6.73
CA LEU A 22 -6.63 6.45 5.45
C LEU A 22 -5.87 5.72 4.33
N ALA A 23 -4.54 5.87 4.29
CA ALA A 23 -3.67 5.20 3.33
C ALA A 23 -3.67 3.68 3.52
N ARG A 24 -3.49 3.20 4.76
CA ARG A 24 -3.55 1.76 5.10
C ARG A 24 -4.88 1.15 4.71
N ASN A 25 -5.97 1.87 4.97
CA ASN A 25 -7.33 1.44 4.63
C ASN A 25 -7.69 1.67 3.15
N LYS A 26 -6.78 2.22 2.34
CA LYS A 26 -6.94 2.48 0.90
C LYS A 26 -8.14 3.36 0.54
N VAL A 27 -8.58 4.22 1.46
CA VAL A 27 -9.82 5.01 1.32
C VAL A 27 -9.76 5.90 0.08
N ARG A 28 -8.68 6.67 -0.08
CA ARG A 28 -8.51 7.58 -1.23
C ARG A 28 -8.42 6.84 -2.57
N LYS A 29 -7.72 5.70 -2.61
CA LYS A 29 -7.64 4.87 -3.83
C LYS A 29 -9.02 4.35 -4.23
N GLN A 30 -9.80 3.86 -3.27
CA GLN A 30 -11.14 3.36 -3.52
C GLN A 30 -12.09 4.46 -3.97
N LEU A 31 -12.02 5.63 -3.33
CA LEU A 31 -12.80 6.80 -3.72
C LEU A 31 -12.55 7.14 -5.21
N LYS A 32 -11.28 7.28 -5.61
CA LYS A 32 -10.91 7.56 -7.01
C LYS A 32 -11.39 6.49 -7.99
N LEU A 33 -11.33 5.21 -7.61
CA LEU A 33 -11.84 4.11 -8.44
C LEU A 33 -13.37 4.08 -8.53
N ALA A 34 -14.07 4.66 -7.56
CA ALA A 34 -15.52 4.71 -7.50
C ALA A 34 -16.12 5.95 -8.18
N GLU A 35 -15.31 6.99 -8.47
CA GLU A 35 -15.74 8.20 -9.18
C GLU A 35 -16.44 7.91 -10.51
N ARG A 36 -16.06 6.82 -11.19
CA ARG A 36 -16.66 6.37 -12.44
C ARG A 36 -16.92 4.86 -12.40
N HIS A 37 -17.96 4.42 -13.09
CA HIS A 37 -18.26 3.00 -13.22
C HIS A 37 -17.18 2.27 -14.04
N GLU A 38 -16.51 1.31 -13.42
CA GLU A 38 -15.61 0.37 -14.10
C GLU A 38 -16.37 -0.91 -14.48
N LYS A 39 -16.43 -1.20 -15.80
CA LYS A 39 -17.05 -2.44 -16.31
C LYS A 39 -16.38 -3.69 -15.71
N LYS A 40 -17.16 -4.77 -15.53
CA LYS A 40 -16.70 -6.03 -14.92
C LYS A 40 -15.44 -6.63 -15.56
N GLY A 41 -15.36 -6.65 -16.89
CA GLY A 41 -14.21 -7.19 -17.63
C GLY A 41 -12.91 -6.42 -17.36
N PRO A 42 -12.86 -5.11 -17.63
CA PRO A 42 -11.73 -4.24 -17.27
C PRO A 42 -11.33 -4.35 -15.79
N LYS A 43 -12.31 -4.37 -14.88
CA LYS A 43 -12.06 -4.55 -13.43
C LYS A 43 -11.33 -5.85 -13.12
N ARG A 44 -11.72 -6.97 -13.73
CA ARG A 44 -11.04 -8.26 -13.56
C ARG A 44 -9.59 -8.20 -14.03
N ARG A 45 -9.35 -7.69 -15.24
CA ARG A 45 -7.99 -7.53 -15.80
C ARG A 45 -7.12 -6.63 -14.92
N ARG A 46 -7.67 -5.53 -14.41
CA ARG A 46 -6.94 -4.64 -13.49
C ARG A 46 -6.57 -5.35 -12.19
N LEU A 47 -7.51 -6.04 -11.56
CA LEU A 47 -7.26 -6.75 -10.30
C LEU A 47 -6.22 -7.87 -10.46
N GLU A 48 -6.27 -8.59 -11.57
CA GLU A 48 -5.27 -9.61 -11.92
C GLU A 48 -3.88 -9.00 -12.12
N SER A 49 -3.77 -7.93 -12.90
CA SER A 49 -2.51 -7.20 -13.10
C SER A 49 -1.97 -6.59 -11.80
N GLU A 50 -2.82 -6.02 -10.94
CA GLU A 50 -2.42 -5.52 -9.62
C GLU A 50 -1.91 -6.65 -8.71
N ARG A 51 -2.57 -7.81 -8.73
CA ARG A 51 -2.14 -8.99 -7.96
C ARG A 51 -0.79 -9.48 -8.45
N TRP A 52 -0.61 -9.63 -9.76
CA TRP A 52 0.64 -10.10 -10.35
C TRP A 52 1.80 -9.17 -10.00
N ARG A 53 1.63 -7.84 -10.18
CA ARG A 53 2.68 -6.86 -9.82
C ARG A 53 3.05 -6.91 -8.34
N ARG A 54 2.07 -7.12 -7.45
CA ARG A 54 2.35 -7.28 -6.01
C ARG A 54 3.18 -8.52 -5.72
N LEU A 55 2.81 -9.66 -6.31
CA LEU A 55 3.53 -10.92 -6.13
C LEU A 55 4.94 -10.85 -6.72
N PHE A 56 5.07 -10.32 -7.94
CA PHE A 56 6.36 -10.11 -8.59
C PHE A 56 7.28 -9.24 -7.72
N ALA A 57 6.80 -8.09 -7.23
CA ALA A 57 7.59 -7.23 -6.36
C ALA A 57 7.98 -7.91 -5.03
N HIS A 58 7.12 -8.78 -4.50
CA HIS A 58 7.43 -9.58 -3.31
C HIS A 58 8.56 -10.58 -3.57
N GLU A 59 8.46 -11.36 -4.65
CA GLU A 59 9.49 -12.33 -5.02
C GLU A 59 10.83 -11.66 -5.33
N VAL A 60 10.82 -10.56 -6.08
CA VAL A 60 12.03 -9.76 -6.33
C VAL A 60 12.66 -9.29 -5.01
N ARG A 61 11.87 -8.75 -4.08
CA ARG A 61 12.38 -8.31 -2.78
C ARG A 61 13.00 -9.46 -1.98
N LYS A 62 12.35 -10.64 -1.98
CA LYS A 62 12.84 -11.83 -1.29
C LYS A 62 14.19 -12.30 -1.87
N ASN A 63 14.31 -12.31 -3.19
CA ASN A 63 15.55 -12.69 -3.87
C ASN A 63 16.68 -11.69 -3.58
N VAL A 64 16.41 -10.38 -3.64
CA VAL A 64 17.39 -9.34 -3.30
C VAL A 64 17.85 -9.46 -1.85
N GLN A 65 16.93 -9.74 -0.91
CA GLN A 65 17.28 -9.96 0.49
C GLN A 65 18.16 -11.20 0.68
N LEU A 66 17.91 -12.28 -0.07
CA LEU A 66 18.73 -13.48 -0.05
C LEU A 66 20.15 -13.20 -0.54
N VAL A 67 20.28 -12.56 -1.71
CA VAL A 67 21.59 -12.17 -2.27
C VAL A 67 22.34 -11.26 -1.32
N THR A 68 21.66 -10.28 -0.70
CA THR A 68 22.27 -9.39 0.28
C THR A 68 22.78 -10.15 1.52
N LYS A 69 22.04 -11.16 1.98
CA LYS A 69 22.47 -12.04 3.09
C LYS A 69 23.68 -12.89 2.73
N ILE A 70 23.72 -13.43 1.51
CA ILE A 70 24.88 -14.20 0.99
C ILE A 70 26.11 -13.31 0.96
N ARG A 71 26.00 -12.12 0.36
CA ARG A 71 27.09 -11.12 0.31
C ARG A 71 27.60 -10.72 1.70
N ARG A 72 26.70 -10.52 2.67
CA ARG A 72 27.10 -10.20 4.06
C ARG A 72 27.89 -11.33 4.72
N ARG A 73 27.73 -12.59 4.29
CA ARG A 73 28.44 -13.75 4.83
C ARG A 73 29.82 -13.98 4.20
N GLY A 74 30.27 -13.13 3.28
CA GLY A 74 31.63 -13.17 2.75
C GLY A 74 31.81 -13.96 1.46
N ALA A 75 30.71 -14.22 0.73
CA ALA A 75 30.78 -14.53 -0.70
C ALA A 75 30.78 -13.23 -1.54
#